data_AF-A0A520KMJ2-F1
#
_entry.id   AF-A0A520KMJ2-F1
#
_cell.length_a   1.000
_cell.length_b   1.000
_cell.length_c   1.000
_cell.angle_alpha   90.00
_cell.angle_beta   90.00
_cell.angle_gamma   90.00
#
_symmetry.space_group_name_H-M   'P 1'
#
loop_
_entity.id
_entity.type
_entity.pdbx_description
1 polymer ?
#
loop_
_entity_poly.entity_id
_entity_poly.type
_entity_poly.pdbx_seq_one_letter_code
_entity_poly.pdbx_strand_id
1 'polypeptide(L)'
;MQNKEFGDPEDDEERPLMEHILELRDRMLVTLVAIIILSVIAFVFSFEAIRWVVNPVMDPSELVVYDPLETILIQFNFSFIFAVGAGLPIIIYEAFKFMEPGLFENEKRFFALITPASLLLFFMGVTVAYFLVVPVVADLVFYMGEGVVEPAISIELAYNFVMSIIATFGFLFQLPIVLLLAIKTDLISPTFLRDKRIFIYIGFFVLASIFSPDPTLVSQAIVTVVFIILYEASLAVGWYITPRTERDIKTFLRKFERTGGLFGVGGALLAFYLAVNLGLPWWTLVPLVATVFYIGHRLSFRVILNNKALNIGILGPIIATIATETIIRTLETTNEAIPIILIVILILGITYGLESLQKHIQRKRT
;
A
#
# COMPACT_ATOMS: atom_id res chain seq x y z
N MET A 1 2.42 -26.23 -27.82
CA MET A 1 1.93 -24.88 -28.16
C MET A 1 0.59 -25.10 -28.84
N GLN A 2 -0.50 -25.02 -28.08
CA GLN A 2 -1.85 -24.95 -28.63
C GLN A 2 -2.26 -23.50 -28.48
N ASN A 3 -2.48 -22.82 -29.60
CA ASN A 3 -3.11 -21.51 -29.63
C ASN A 3 -4.47 -21.65 -28.95
N LYS A 4 -4.63 -21.04 -27.76
CA LYS A 4 -5.96 -20.63 -27.32
C LYS A 4 -6.36 -19.51 -28.27
N GLU A 5 -7.22 -19.83 -29.23
CA GLU A 5 -8.06 -18.81 -29.85
C GLU A 5 -8.83 -18.15 -28.69
N PHE A 6 -8.46 -16.91 -28.37
CA PHE A 6 -9.31 -16.05 -27.56
C PHE A 6 -10.50 -15.69 -28.45
N GLY A 7 -11.51 -16.56 -28.44
CA GLY A 7 -12.84 -16.18 -28.89
C GLY A 7 -13.38 -15.15 -27.90
N ASP A 8 -14.10 -14.16 -28.42
CA ASP A 8 -14.83 -13.22 -27.58
C ASP A 8 -15.80 -13.98 -26.65
N PRO A 9 -16.08 -13.43 -25.45
CA PRO A 9 -17.19 -13.90 -24.61
C PRO A 9 -18.45 -14.14 -25.47
N GLU A 10 -19.23 -15.19 -25.19
CA GLU A 10 -20.42 -15.56 -25.99
C GLU A 10 -21.51 -14.45 -26.07
N ASP A 11 -21.35 -13.39 -25.26
CA ASP A 11 -22.22 -12.20 -25.15
C ASP A 11 -21.45 -10.87 -25.37
N ASP A 12 -20.25 -10.89 -25.98
CA ASP A 12 -19.50 -9.66 -26.31
C ASP A 12 -20.12 -8.98 -27.54
N GLU A 13 -21.30 -8.40 -27.37
CA GLU A 13 -21.81 -7.43 -28.31
C GLU A 13 -20.91 -6.19 -28.25
N GLU A 14 -20.27 -5.82 -29.36
CA GLU A 14 -19.53 -4.56 -29.50
C GLU A 14 -20.47 -3.36 -29.26
N ARG A 15 -20.68 -3.00 -28.00
CA ARG A 15 -21.51 -1.86 -27.61
C ARG A 15 -20.76 -0.58 -27.93
N PRO A 16 -21.44 0.46 -28.47
CA PRO A 16 -20.84 1.76 -28.64
C PRO A 16 -20.24 2.27 -27.31
N LEU A 17 -19.05 2.86 -27.35
CA LEU A 17 -18.39 3.44 -26.16
C LEU A 17 -19.30 4.38 -25.35
N MET A 18 -20.26 5.03 -26.03
CA MET A 18 -21.28 5.87 -25.40
C MET A 18 -22.18 5.08 -24.45
N GLU A 19 -22.59 3.88 -24.83
CA GLU A 19 -23.46 3.03 -24.02
C GLU A 19 -22.74 2.54 -22.77
N HIS A 20 -21.45 2.18 -22.87
CA HIS A 20 -20.63 1.78 -21.72
C HIS A 20 -20.44 2.93 -20.72
N ILE A 21 -20.23 4.16 -21.19
CA ILE A 21 -20.13 5.35 -20.32
C ILE A 21 -21.47 5.66 -19.65
N LEU A 22 -22.59 5.50 -20.38
CA LEU A 22 -23.93 5.69 -19.82
C LEU A 22 -24.23 4.66 -18.73
N GLU A 23 -23.84 3.40 -18.93
CA GLU A 23 -23.98 2.37 -17.91
C GLU A 23 -23.14 2.72 -16.67
N LEU A 24 -21.87 3.10 -16.82
CA LEU A 24 -21.03 3.50 -15.69
C LEU A 24 -21.68 4.64 -14.89
N ARG A 25 -22.19 5.67 -15.58
CA ARG A 25 -22.87 6.81 -14.94
C ARG A 25 -24.06 6.34 -14.11
N ASP A 26 -24.93 5.52 -14.69
CA ASP A 26 -26.17 5.10 -14.02
C ASP A 26 -25.86 4.21 -12.81
N ARG A 27 -24.87 3.31 -12.92
CA ARG A 27 -24.36 2.49 -11.81
C ARG A 27 -23.75 3.35 -10.69
N MET A 28 -22.93 4.34 -11.05
CA MET A 28 -22.36 5.30 -10.10
C MET A 28 -23.43 6.14 -9.40
N LEU A 29 -24.52 6.48 -10.10
CA LEU A 29 -25.63 7.23 -9.51
C LEU A 29 -26.36 6.40 -8.45
N VAL A 30 -26.59 5.11 -8.72
CA VAL A 30 -27.19 4.18 -7.75
C VAL A 30 -26.33 4.07 -6.49
N THR A 31 -25.02 3.87 -6.63
CA THR A 31 -24.12 3.77 -5.47
C THR A 31 -24.01 5.08 -4.71
N LEU A 32 -23.98 6.22 -5.42
CA LEU A 32 -23.96 7.54 -4.80
C LEU A 32 -25.23 7.82 -3.98
N VAL A 33 -26.42 7.53 -4.54
CA VAL A 33 -27.69 7.71 -3.84
C VAL A 33 -27.77 6.79 -2.62
N ALA A 34 -27.32 5.53 -2.74
CA ALA A 34 -27.25 4.62 -1.61
C ALA A 34 -26.35 5.15 -0.49
N ILE A 35 -25.15 5.66 -0.83
CA ILE A 35 -24.23 6.27 0.15
C ILE A 35 -24.84 7.51 0.80
N ILE A 36 -25.52 8.37 0.04
CA ILE A 36 -26.19 9.56 0.60
C ILE A 36 -27.27 9.15 1.60
N ILE A 37 -28.12 8.18 1.26
CA ILE A 37 -29.18 7.69 2.16
C ILE A 37 -28.57 7.09 3.42
N LEU A 38 -27.57 6.22 3.28
CA LEU A 38 -26.88 5.61 4.42
C LEU A 38 -26.17 6.65 5.29
N SER A 39 -25.60 7.70 4.68
CA SER A 39 -24.94 8.79 5.40
C SER A 39 -25.93 9.61 6.22
N VAL A 40 -27.10 9.95 5.65
CA VAL A 40 -28.17 10.63 6.38
C VAL A 40 -28.65 9.80 7.56
N ILE A 41 -28.81 8.48 7.38
CA ILE A 41 -29.20 7.57 8.46
C ILE A 41 -28.09 7.54 9.53
N ALA A 42 -26.84 7.36 9.14
CA ALA A 42 -25.70 7.31 10.06
C ALA A 42 -25.53 8.61 10.84
N PHE A 43 -25.81 9.76 10.22
CA PHE A 43 -25.74 11.07 10.86
C PHE A 43 -26.69 11.20 12.04
N VAL A 44 -27.90 10.66 11.93
CA VAL A 44 -28.90 10.69 13.02
C VAL A 44 -28.41 9.93 14.26
N PHE A 45 -27.64 8.86 14.08
CA PHE A 45 -27.12 8.02 15.18
C PHE A 45 -25.64 8.30 15.49
N SER A 46 -25.06 9.34 14.91
CA SER A 46 -23.62 9.58 14.94
C SER A 46 -23.10 9.86 16.36
N PHE A 47 -23.88 10.52 17.21
CA PHE A 47 -23.48 10.83 18.59
C PHE A 47 -23.13 9.59 19.40
N GLU A 48 -24.04 8.62 19.47
CA GLU A 48 -23.83 7.35 20.19
C GLU A 48 -22.74 6.52 19.52
N ALA A 49 -22.73 6.49 18.18
CA ALA A 49 -21.77 5.70 17.43
C ALA A 49 -20.33 6.20 17.61
N ILE A 50 -20.09 7.51 17.59
CA ILE A 50 -18.76 8.10 17.82
C ILE A 50 -18.28 7.79 19.23
N ARG A 51 -19.16 7.93 20.24
CA ARG A 51 -18.82 7.57 21.63
C ARG A 51 -18.40 6.10 21.75
N TRP A 52 -19.06 5.21 21.02
CA TRP A 52 -18.67 3.80 20.96
C TRP A 52 -17.33 3.60 20.25
N VAL A 53 -17.10 4.30 19.14
CA VAL A 53 -15.84 4.22 18.37
C VAL A 53 -14.63 4.64 19.20
N VAL A 54 -14.72 5.73 19.96
CA VAL A 54 -13.57 6.24 20.74
C VAL A 54 -13.36 5.54 22.09
N ASN A 55 -14.34 4.76 22.56
CA ASN A 55 -14.31 4.11 23.87
C ASN A 55 -13.06 3.24 24.15
N PRO A 56 -12.50 2.49 23.20
CA PRO A 56 -11.29 1.69 23.46
C PRO A 56 -10.02 2.52 23.67
N VAL A 57 -10.05 3.83 23.39
CA VAL A 57 -8.92 4.73 23.63
C VAL A 57 -9.01 5.33 25.03
N MET A 58 -10.14 5.94 25.37
CA MET A 58 -10.37 6.62 26.64
C MET A 58 -11.88 6.69 26.89
N ASP A 59 -12.30 6.85 28.14
CA ASP A 59 -13.70 7.11 28.43
C ASP A 59 -14.14 8.37 27.66
N PRO A 60 -15.20 8.29 26.82
CA PRO A 60 -15.69 9.45 26.07
C PRO A 60 -16.02 10.67 26.93
N SER A 61 -16.23 10.51 28.24
CA SER A 61 -16.48 11.61 29.18
C SER A 61 -15.23 12.39 29.61
N GLU A 62 -14.03 11.83 29.41
CA GLU A 62 -12.74 12.47 29.71
C GLU A 62 -12.17 13.22 28.49
N LEU A 63 -12.71 12.97 27.29
CA LEU A 63 -12.29 13.62 26.07
C LEU A 63 -12.70 15.09 26.03
N VAL A 64 -11.78 15.93 25.58
CA VAL A 64 -11.97 17.39 25.51
C VAL A 64 -12.24 17.83 24.08
N VAL A 65 -13.03 18.90 23.92
CA VAL A 65 -13.27 19.58 22.65
C VAL A 65 -12.47 20.88 22.63
N TYR A 66 -11.60 21.06 21.63
CA TYR A 66 -10.78 22.27 21.49
C TYR A 66 -11.37 23.26 20.49
N ASP A 67 -12.05 22.78 19.44
CA ASP A 67 -12.73 23.62 18.43
C ASP A 67 -14.24 23.36 18.44
N PRO A 68 -15.09 24.41 18.48
CA PRO A 68 -16.54 24.25 18.39
C PRO A 68 -17.04 23.46 17.17
N LEU A 69 -16.30 23.48 16.06
CA LEU A 69 -16.67 22.80 14.82
C LEU A 69 -16.19 21.34 14.77
N GLU A 70 -15.27 20.91 15.62
CA GLU A 70 -14.68 19.57 15.52
C GLU A 70 -15.74 18.48 15.65
N THR A 71 -16.70 18.64 16.58
CA THR A 71 -17.75 17.65 16.82
C THR A 71 -18.64 17.48 15.59
N ILE A 72 -19.00 18.58 14.92
CA ILE A 72 -19.84 18.56 13.72
C ILE A 72 -19.06 17.94 12.55
N LEU A 73 -17.78 18.30 12.38
CA LEU A 73 -16.93 17.74 11.32
C LEU A 73 -16.71 16.24 11.51
N ILE A 74 -16.48 15.78 12.75
CA ILE A 74 -16.38 14.36 13.09
C ILE A 74 -17.69 13.64 12.73
N GLN A 75 -18.85 14.21 13.02
CA GLN A 75 -20.14 13.60 12.66
C GLN A 75 -20.32 13.44 11.15
N PHE A 76 -20.02 14.47 10.37
CA PHE A 76 -20.08 14.37 8.91
C PHE A 76 -19.10 13.33 8.36
N ASN A 77 -17.86 13.34 8.87
CA ASN A 77 -16.82 12.41 8.47
C ASN A 77 -17.22 10.95 8.81
N PHE A 78 -17.65 10.71 10.05
CA PHE A 78 -18.10 9.40 10.53
C PHE A 78 -19.25 8.87 9.69
N SER A 79 -20.27 9.70 9.47
CA SER A 79 -21.47 9.31 8.72
C SER A 79 -21.13 8.92 7.29
N PHE A 80 -20.23 9.68 6.64
CA PHE A 80 -19.76 9.37 5.30
C PHE A 80 -18.94 8.07 5.26
N ILE A 81 -17.95 7.90 6.14
CA ILE A 81 -17.11 6.70 6.15
C ILE A 81 -17.95 5.46 6.48
N PHE A 82 -18.83 5.56 7.48
CA PHE A 82 -19.75 4.50 7.84
C PHE A 82 -20.66 4.14 6.67
N ALA A 83 -21.22 5.12 5.97
CA ALA A 83 -22.05 4.89 4.79
C ALA A 83 -21.31 4.21 3.66
N VAL A 84 -20.04 4.56 3.40
CA VAL A 84 -19.20 3.88 2.42
C VAL A 84 -18.95 2.43 2.84
N GLY A 85 -18.58 2.19 4.10
CA GLY A 85 -18.34 0.85 4.64
C GLY A 85 -19.59 -0.04 4.62
N ALA A 86 -20.71 0.46 5.11
CA ALA A 86 -22.00 -0.23 5.10
C ALA A 86 -22.56 -0.40 3.68
N GLY A 87 -22.27 0.55 2.78
CA GLY A 87 -22.65 0.54 1.38
C GLY A 87 -21.77 -0.36 0.50
N LEU A 88 -20.67 -0.91 1.01
CA LEU A 88 -19.76 -1.78 0.25
C LEU A 88 -20.46 -2.91 -0.51
N PRO A 89 -21.47 -3.63 0.04
CA PRO A 89 -22.18 -4.66 -0.71
C PRO A 89 -22.85 -4.13 -1.98
N ILE A 90 -23.42 -2.93 -1.91
CA ILE A 90 -24.06 -2.26 -3.05
C ILE A 90 -22.99 -1.79 -4.05
N ILE A 91 -21.91 -1.19 -3.56
CA ILE A 91 -20.79 -0.72 -4.38
C ILE A 91 -20.19 -1.87 -5.19
N ILE A 92 -19.88 -2.99 -4.52
CA ILE A 92 -19.28 -4.14 -5.16
C ILE A 92 -20.25 -4.81 -6.13
N TYR A 93 -21.54 -4.89 -5.80
CA TYR A 93 -22.55 -5.45 -6.68
C TYR A 93 -22.69 -4.64 -7.99
N GLU A 94 -22.82 -3.32 -7.91
CA GLU A 94 -22.94 -2.48 -9.11
C GLU A 94 -21.64 -2.45 -9.90
N ALA A 95 -20.47 -2.49 -9.23
CA ALA A 95 -19.18 -2.62 -9.89
C ALA A 95 -19.05 -3.97 -10.62
N PHE A 96 -19.47 -5.08 -10.00
CA PHE A 96 -19.46 -6.39 -10.62
C PHE A 96 -20.37 -6.42 -11.85
N LYS A 97 -21.59 -5.90 -11.75
CA LYS A 97 -22.55 -5.87 -12.86
C LYS A 97 -22.07 -5.01 -14.04
N PHE A 98 -21.34 -3.94 -13.76
CA PHE A 98 -20.68 -3.14 -14.79
C PHE A 98 -19.55 -3.91 -15.51
N MET A 99 -18.77 -4.70 -14.76
CA MET A 99 -17.67 -5.49 -15.32
C MET A 99 -18.18 -6.77 -16.01
N GLU A 100 -19.29 -7.34 -15.55
CA GLU A 100 -19.85 -8.64 -15.96
C GLU A 100 -19.85 -8.87 -17.48
N PRO A 101 -20.28 -7.94 -18.35
CA PRO A 101 -20.30 -8.19 -19.79
C PRO A 101 -18.93 -8.55 -20.39
N GLY A 102 -17.83 -8.01 -19.83
CA GLY A 102 -16.47 -8.24 -20.31
C GLY A 102 -15.73 -9.43 -19.69
N LEU A 103 -16.40 -10.24 -18.86
CA LEU A 103 -15.79 -11.40 -18.20
C LEU A 103 -16.21 -12.72 -18.86
N PHE A 104 -15.29 -13.67 -18.96
CA PHE A 104 -15.63 -15.05 -19.36
C PHE A 104 -16.53 -15.72 -18.30
N GLU A 105 -17.38 -16.68 -18.68
CA GLU A 105 -18.29 -17.36 -17.73
C GLU A 105 -17.56 -17.97 -16.50
N ASN A 106 -16.37 -18.52 -16.74
CA ASN A 106 -15.53 -19.11 -15.69
C ASN A 106 -15.02 -18.05 -14.69
N GLU A 107 -14.81 -16.82 -15.16
CA GLU A 107 -14.39 -15.69 -14.35
C GLU A 107 -15.58 -15.08 -13.60
N LYS A 108 -16.75 -14.95 -14.25
CA LYS A 108 -18.00 -14.51 -13.61
C LYS A 108 -18.30 -15.33 -12.36
N ARG A 109 -18.25 -16.67 -12.46
CA ARG A 109 -18.49 -17.58 -11.33
C ARG A 109 -17.46 -17.43 -10.21
N PHE A 110 -16.19 -17.20 -10.56
CA PHE A 110 -15.13 -17.00 -9.57
C PHE A 110 -15.29 -15.67 -8.83
N PHE A 111 -15.56 -14.58 -9.55
CA PHE A 111 -15.84 -13.27 -8.96
C PHE A 111 -17.09 -13.29 -8.08
N ALA A 112 -18.15 -13.96 -8.51
CA ALA A 112 -19.36 -14.13 -7.70
C ALA A 112 -19.10 -14.89 -6.40
N LEU A 113 -18.21 -15.89 -6.41
CA LEU A 113 -17.84 -16.66 -5.22
C LEU A 113 -16.93 -15.87 -4.26
N ILE A 114 -15.99 -15.08 -4.80
CA ILE A 114 -14.99 -14.38 -3.98
C ILE A 114 -15.52 -13.07 -3.38
N THR A 115 -16.54 -12.45 -4.00
CA THR A 115 -17.17 -11.20 -3.55
C THR A 115 -17.75 -11.27 -2.12
N PRO A 116 -18.58 -12.26 -1.75
CA PRO A 116 -19.06 -12.36 -0.37
C PRO A 116 -17.92 -12.64 0.61
N ALA A 117 -16.88 -13.39 0.19
CA ALA A 117 -15.71 -13.63 1.01
C ALA A 117 -14.90 -12.33 1.25
N SER A 118 -14.79 -11.44 0.25
CA SER A 118 -14.09 -10.16 0.38
C SER A 118 -14.79 -9.20 1.33
N LEU A 119 -16.14 -9.15 1.29
CA LEU A 119 -16.95 -8.41 2.25
C LEU A 119 -16.77 -8.95 3.68
N LEU A 120 -16.82 -10.27 3.86
CA LEU A 120 -16.59 -10.88 5.17
C LEU A 120 -15.18 -10.57 5.70
N LEU A 121 -14.16 -10.64 4.84
CA LEU A 121 -12.80 -10.26 5.20
C LEU A 121 -12.69 -8.78 5.57
N PHE A 122 -13.37 -7.87 4.86
CA PHE A 122 -13.40 -6.45 5.21
C PHE A 122 -13.93 -6.23 6.63
N PHE A 123 -15.12 -6.76 6.93
CA PHE A 123 -15.73 -6.60 8.25
C PHE A 123 -14.97 -7.34 9.35
N MET A 124 -14.34 -8.47 9.04
CA MET A 124 -13.42 -9.15 9.95
C MET A 124 -12.21 -8.26 10.25
N GLY A 125 -11.65 -7.58 9.25
CA GLY A 125 -10.56 -6.61 9.42
C GLY A 125 -10.96 -5.45 10.32
N VAL A 126 -12.12 -4.85 10.07
CA VAL A 126 -12.70 -3.79 10.92
C VAL A 126 -12.88 -4.28 12.37
N THR A 127 -13.38 -5.50 12.55
CA THR A 127 -13.59 -6.10 13.88
C THR A 127 -12.27 -6.33 14.61
N VAL A 128 -11.27 -6.92 13.95
CA VAL A 128 -9.93 -7.13 14.54
C VAL A 128 -9.28 -5.79 14.87
N ALA A 129 -9.41 -4.80 14.00
CA ALA A 129 -8.89 -3.46 14.24
C ALA A 129 -9.45 -2.86 15.53
N TYR A 130 -10.78 -2.81 15.65
CA TYR A 130 -11.46 -2.17 16.78
C TYR A 130 -11.26 -2.93 18.10
N PHE A 131 -11.43 -4.25 18.12
CA PHE A 131 -11.41 -5.03 19.37
C PHE A 131 -10.02 -5.47 19.82
N LEU A 132 -9.04 -5.56 18.91
CA LEU A 132 -7.71 -6.04 19.24
C LEU A 132 -6.63 -4.97 19.07
N VAL A 133 -6.60 -4.29 17.92
CA VAL A 133 -5.46 -3.43 17.58
C VAL A 133 -5.55 -2.07 18.27
N VAL A 134 -6.70 -1.40 18.17
CA VAL A 134 -6.93 -0.10 18.79
C VAL A 134 -6.62 -0.11 20.29
N PRO A 135 -7.19 -1.00 21.12
CA PRO A 135 -6.89 -1.00 22.56
C PRO A 135 -5.42 -1.30 22.85
N VAL A 136 -4.81 -2.25 22.15
CA VAL A 136 -3.38 -2.59 22.36
C VAL A 136 -2.47 -1.41 22.04
N VAL A 137 -2.74 -0.68 20.96
CA VAL A 137 -1.93 0.48 20.59
C VAL A 137 -2.22 1.66 21.53
N ALA A 138 -3.47 1.88 21.93
CA ALA A 138 -3.84 2.92 22.89
C ALA A 138 -3.16 2.69 24.25
N ASP A 139 -3.29 1.49 24.83
CA ASP A 139 -2.66 1.10 26.10
C ASP A 139 -1.15 1.28 26.05
N LEU A 140 -0.50 0.91 24.95
CA LEU A 140 0.93 1.09 24.76
C LEU A 140 1.32 2.57 24.79
N VAL A 141 0.57 3.44 24.09
CA VAL A 141 0.83 4.89 24.05
C VAL A 141 0.66 5.51 25.44
N PHE A 142 -0.39 5.14 26.18
CA PHE A 142 -0.60 5.64 27.54
C PHE A 142 0.48 5.16 28.49
N TYR A 143 0.81 3.87 28.46
CA TYR A 143 1.87 3.29 29.29
C TYR A 143 3.22 4.00 29.09
N MET A 144 3.53 4.42 27.85
CA MET A 144 4.75 5.18 27.56
C MET A 144 4.74 6.61 28.11
N GLY A 145 3.56 7.22 28.24
CA GLY A 145 3.38 8.58 28.77
C GLY A 145 3.19 8.64 30.28
N GLU A 146 3.04 7.48 30.95
CA GLU A 146 2.83 7.40 32.39
C GLU A 146 3.95 8.12 33.17
N GLY A 147 3.54 8.91 34.17
CA GLY A 147 4.45 9.62 35.07
C GLY A 147 5.01 10.95 34.54
N VAL A 148 4.63 11.39 33.33
CA VAL A 148 5.03 12.69 32.77
C VAL A 148 4.00 13.78 33.12
N VAL A 149 2.75 13.66 32.62
CA VAL A 149 1.62 14.59 32.87
C VAL A 149 0.30 13.83 32.66
N GLU A 150 -0.79 14.26 33.30
CA GLU A 150 -2.15 13.75 32.99
C GLU A 150 -2.53 14.05 31.52
N PRO A 151 -2.88 13.04 30.71
CA PRO A 151 -3.14 13.24 29.29
C PRO A 151 -4.50 13.93 29.06
N ALA A 152 -4.50 15.10 28.43
CA ALA A 152 -5.70 15.78 27.94
C ALA A 152 -5.85 15.57 26.42
N ILE A 153 -6.64 14.57 26.01
CA ILE A 153 -6.79 14.16 24.60
C ILE A 153 -8.05 14.77 23.98
N SER A 154 -7.93 15.26 22.74
CA SER A 154 -9.08 15.74 21.98
C SER A 154 -9.95 14.60 21.45
N ILE A 155 -11.26 14.79 21.39
CA ILE A 155 -12.14 13.81 20.74
C ILE A 155 -11.80 13.64 19.25
N GLU A 156 -11.37 14.71 18.57
CA GLU A 156 -10.91 14.62 17.18
C GLU A 156 -9.70 13.71 17.02
N LEU A 157 -8.68 13.83 17.88
CA LEU A 157 -7.46 13.04 17.80
C LEU A 157 -7.77 11.57 18.09
N ALA A 158 -8.58 11.30 19.13
CA ALA A 158 -9.02 9.95 19.46
C ALA A 158 -9.83 9.33 18.30
N TYR A 159 -10.78 10.07 17.74
CA TYR A 159 -11.58 9.63 16.59
C TYR A 159 -10.71 9.32 15.37
N ASN A 160 -9.83 10.25 14.98
CA ASN A 160 -8.95 10.08 13.82
C ASN A 160 -7.99 8.92 14.00
N PHE A 161 -7.47 8.73 15.23
CA PHE A 161 -6.63 7.59 15.57
C PHE A 161 -7.36 6.25 15.34
N VAL A 162 -8.56 6.09 15.92
CA VAL A 162 -9.35 4.86 15.77
C VAL A 162 -9.73 4.63 14.31
N MET A 163 -10.26 5.65 13.63
CA MET A 163 -10.73 5.53 12.25
C MET A 163 -9.60 5.26 11.26
N SER A 164 -8.41 5.83 11.47
CA SER A 164 -7.22 5.53 10.66
C SER A 164 -6.85 4.05 10.76
N ILE A 165 -6.83 3.49 11.98
CA ILE A 165 -6.52 2.07 12.20
C ILE A 165 -7.62 1.18 11.58
N ILE A 166 -8.90 1.48 11.80
CA ILE A 166 -10.01 0.72 11.22
C ILE A 166 -9.96 0.72 9.69
N ALA A 167 -9.78 1.89 9.07
CA ALA A 167 -9.72 2.00 7.61
C ALA A 167 -8.52 1.24 7.04
N THR A 168 -7.35 1.38 7.68
CA THR A 168 -6.13 0.68 7.31
C THR A 168 -6.31 -0.83 7.34
N PHE A 169 -6.86 -1.36 8.43
CA PHE A 169 -7.07 -2.79 8.59
C PHE A 169 -8.17 -3.33 7.66
N GLY A 170 -9.27 -2.59 7.48
CA GLY A 170 -10.31 -2.95 6.51
C GLY A 170 -9.73 -3.07 5.08
N PHE A 171 -8.89 -2.13 4.68
CA PHE A 171 -8.20 -2.18 3.38
C PHE A 171 -7.17 -3.31 3.30
N LEU A 172 -6.37 -3.52 4.33
CA LEU A 172 -5.32 -4.54 4.33
C LEU A 172 -5.87 -5.96 4.41
N PHE A 173 -7.04 -6.15 5.00
CA PHE A 173 -7.77 -7.42 4.93
C PHE A 173 -8.32 -7.73 3.52
N GLN A 174 -8.22 -6.80 2.55
CA GLN A 174 -8.44 -7.12 1.14
C GLN A 174 -7.22 -7.74 0.44
N LEU A 175 -6.02 -7.66 1.04
CA LEU A 175 -4.81 -8.24 0.46
C LEU A 175 -4.95 -9.73 0.13
N PRO A 176 -5.55 -10.59 0.98
CA PRO A 176 -5.81 -11.97 0.63
C PRO A 176 -6.58 -12.15 -0.68
N ILE A 177 -7.63 -11.37 -0.87
CA ILE A 177 -8.46 -11.44 -2.07
C ILE A 177 -7.69 -10.99 -3.30
N VAL A 178 -6.95 -9.87 -3.19
CA VAL A 178 -6.09 -9.36 -4.26
C VAL A 178 -5.04 -10.40 -4.67
N LEU A 179 -4.41 -11.06 -3.70
CA LEU A 179 -3.42 -12.11 -3.97
C LEU A 179 -4.07 -13.34 -4.63
N LEU A 180 -5.23 -13.77 -4.16
CA LEU A 180 -5.95 -14.91 -4.75
C LEU A 180 -6.41 -14.62 -6.18
N LEU A 181 -6.89 -13.40 -6.46
CA LEU A 181 -7.21 -12.95 -7.80
C LEU A 181 -5.96 -12.96 -8.69
N ALA A 182 -4.85 -12.39 -8.22
CA ALA A 182 -3.60 -12.35 -8.97
C ALA A 182 -3.03 -13.76 -9.24
N ILE A 183 -3.20 -14.70 -8.32
CA ILE A 183 -2.84 -16.10 -8.53
C ILE A 183 -3.78 -16.76 -9.54
N LYS A 184 -5.08 -16.50 -9.45
CA LYS A 184 -6.09 -17.10 -10.33
C LYS A 184 -5.97 -16.63 -11.78
N THR A 185 -5.62 -15.38 -12.01
CA THR A 185 -5.41 -14.79 -13.35
C THR A 185 -3.99 -15.00 -13.87
N ASP A 186 -3.19 -15.86 -13.23
CA ASP A 186 -1.79 -16.13 -13.57
C ASP A 186 -0.88 -14.88 -13.61
N LEU A 187 -1.29 -13.77 -12.96
CA LEU A 187 -0.47 -12.55 -12.81
C LEU A 187 0.73 -12.81 -11.89
N ILE A 188 0.54 -13.61 -10.84
CA ILE A 188 1.55 -13.90 -9.83
C ILE A 188 1.54 -15.38 -9.49
N SER A 189 2.70 -16.04 -9.60
CA SER A 189 2.83 -17.44 -9.16
C SER A 189 2.94 -17.56 -7.62
N PRO A 190 2.32 -18.58 -6.99
CA PRO A 190 2.51 -18.86 -5.56
C PRO A 190 3.98 -19.10 -5.16
N THR A 191 4.77 -19.70 -6.05
CA THR A 191 6.21 -19.90 -5.85
C THR A 191 6.97 -18.57 -5.80
N PHE A 192 6.62 -17.59 -6.63
CA PHE A 192 7.22 -16.25 -6.57
C PHE A 192 6.93 -15.57 -5.23
N LEU A 193 5.69 -15.64 -4.75
CA LEU A 193 5.31 -15.11 -3.43
C LEU A 193 6.14 -15.79 -2.33
N ARG A 194 6.26 -17.12 -2.37
CA ARG A 194 7.08 -17.88 -1.42
C ARG A 194 8.55 -17.44 -1.42
N ASP A 195 9.16 -17.29 -2.59
CA ASP A 195 10.57 -16.90 -2.73
C ASP A 195 10.82 -15.46 -2.27
N LYS A 196 9.78 -14.61 -2.26
CA LYS A 196 9.85 -13.20 -1.90
C LYS A 196 9.23 -12.85 -0.54
N ARG A 197 8.96 -13.84 0.31
CA ARG A 197 8.43 -13.67 1.68
C ARG A 197 9.11 -12.55 2.46
N ILE A 198 10.44 -12.57 2.52
CA ILE A 198 11.20 -11.57 3.27
C ILE A 198 10.94 -10.14 2.78
N PHE A 199 10.78 -9.94 1.47
CA PHE A 199 10.49 -8.62 0.89
C PHE A 199 9.06 -8.18 1.20
N ILE A 200 8.11 -9.11 1.19
CA ILE A 200 6.71 -8.84 1.50
C ILE A 200 6.56 -8.49 2.99
N TYR A 201 7.25 -9.21 3.88
CA TYR A 201 7.23 -8.94 5.31
C TYR A 201 7.83 -7.56 5.63
N ILE A 202 8.93 -7.20 4.97
CA ILE A 202 9.50 -5.84 5.07
C ILE A 202 8.52 -4.79 4.54
N GLY A 203 7.83 -5.07 3.43
CA GLY A 203 6.79 -4.20 2.90
C GLY A 203 5.63 -3.98 3.88
N PHE A 204 5.19 -5.03 4.57
CA PHE A 204 4.18 -4.92 5.63
C PHE A 204 4.66 -4.10 6.82
N PHE A 205 5.93 -4.27 7.21
CA PHE A 205 6.51 -3.45 8.27
C PHE A 205 6.52 -1.97 7.90
N VAL A 206 6.94 -1.64 6.68
CA VAL A 206 6.93 -0.25 6.19
C VAL A 206 5.52 0.32 6.12
N LEU A 207 4.54 -0.45 5.64
CA LEU A 207 3.14 -0.04 5.66
C LEU A 207 2.66 0.20 7.10
N ALA A 208 2.96 -0.70 8.03
CA ALA A 208 2.62 -0.52 9.44
C ALA A 208 3.24 0.77 10.01
N SER A 209 4.49 1.09 9.67
CA SER A 209 5.16 2.33 10.10
C SER A 209 4.55 3.59 9.50
N ILE A 210 3.96 3.54 8.29
CA ILE A 210 3.26 4.67 7.69
C ILE A 210 1.96 4.96 8.45
N PHE A 211 1.21 3.93 8.81
CA PHE A 211 -0.11 4.08 9.44
C PHE A 211 -0.03 4.29 10.95
N SER A 212 0.98 3.73 11.61
CA SER A 212 1.25 3.90 13.04
C SER A 212 2.72 4.26 13.22
N PRO A 213 3.09 5.54 12.99
CA PRO A 213 4.45 6.01 13.23
C PRO A 213 4.67 6.14 14.74
N ASP A 214 5.00 5.02 15.38
CA ASP A 214 5.45 4.96 16.77
C ASP A 214 6.98 4.87 16.84
N PRO A 215 7.62 5.53 17.83
CA PRO A 215 9.06 5.48 18.01
C PRO A 215 9.56 4.15 18.60
N THR A 216 8.67 3.27 19.07
CA THR A 216 9.05 2.01 19.75
C THR A 216 9.18 0.81 18.84
N LEU A 217 8.59 0.88 17.64
CA LEU A 217 8.47 -0.23 16.68
C LEU A 217 7.61 -1.40 17.18
N VAL A 218 7.03 -1.33 18.39
CA VAL A 218 6.27 -2.42 19.00
C VAL A 218 4.88 -2.54 18.36
N SER A 219 4.15 -1.43 18.21
CA SER A 219 2.84 -1.45 17.53
C SER A 219 3.01 -1.87 16.06
N GLN A 220 4.05 -1.36 15.39
CA GLN A 220 4.42 -1.78 14.03
C GLN A 220 4.68 -3.28 13.91
N ALA A 221 5.41 -3.86 14.87
CA ALA A 221 5.68 -5.30 14.88
C ALA A 221 4.40 -6.13 15.04
N ILE A 222 3.50 -5.74 15.97
CA ILE A 222 2.22 -6.42 16.18
C ILE A 222 1.37 -6.39 14.90
N VAL A 223 1.22 -5.21 14.30
CA VAL A 223 0.47 -5.02 13.06
C VAL A 223 1.08 -5.84 11.91
N THR A 224 2.42 -5.85 11.80
CA THR A 224 3.14 -6.64 10.80
C THR A 224 2.90 -8.13 10.96
N VAL A 225 2.91 -8.65 12.19
CA VAL A 225 2.62 -10.07 12.47
C VAL A 225 1.22 -10.45 11.98
N VAL A 226 0.22 -9.61 12.23
CA VAL A 226 -1.15 -9.84 11.72
C VAL A 226 -1.15 -9.94 10.19
N PHE A 227 -0.44 -9.05 9.49
CA PHE A 227 -0.38 -9.09 8.02
C PHE A 227 0.39 -10.30 7.49
N ILE A 228 1.45 -10.72 8.16
CA ILE A 228 2.17 -11.96 7.81
C ILE A 228 1.22 -13.16 7.90
N ILE A 229 0.43 -13.25 8.97
CA ILE A 229 -0.54 -14.35 9.14
C ILE A 229 -1.55 -14.37 7.98
N LEU A 230 -2.12 -13.21 7.63
CA LEU A 230 -3.07 -13.10 6.51
C LEU A 230 -2.43 -13.49 5.18
N TYR A 231 -1.21 -13.02 4.93
CA TYR A 231 -0.47 -13.34 3.72
C TYR A 231 -0.17 -14.84 3.61
N GLU A 232 0.27 -15.48 4.70
CA GLU A 232 0.53 -16.92 4.72
C GLU A 232 -0.74 -17.75 4.50
N ALA A 233 -1.86 -17.34 5.12
CA ALA A 233 -3.15 -17.96 4.88
C ALA A 233 -3.56 -17.85 3.40
N SER A 234 -3.35 -16.69 2.79
CA SER A 234 -3.64 -16.44 1.37
C SER A 234 -2.80 -17.31 0.45
N LEU A 235 -1.50 -17.44 0.76
CA LEU A 235 -0.58 -18.27 0.01
C LEU A 235 -0.93 -19.76 0.12
N ALA A 236 -1.38 -20.21 1.29
CA ALA A 236 -1.84 -21.58 1.50
C ALA A 236 -3.09 -21.89 0.67
N VAL A 237 -4.08 -20.99 0.65
CA VAL A 237 -5.29 -21.12 -0.17
C VAL A 237 -4.95 -21.07 -1.66
N GLY A 238 -4.06 -20.17 -2.09
CA GLY A 238 -3.61 -20.07 -3.48
C GLY A 238 -2.97 -21.36 -4.00
N TRP A 239 -2.24 -22.08 -3.15
CA TRP A 239 -1.67 -23.40 -3.46
C TRP A 239 -2.72 -24.46 -3.73
N TYR A 240 -3.83 -24.43 -3.00
CA TYR A 240 -4.94 -25.36 -3.20
C TYR A 240 -5.70 -25.08 -4.52
N ILE A 241 -5.77 -23.82 -4.93
CA ILE A 241 -6.54 -23.38 -6.12
C ILE A 241 -5.76 -23.60 -7.42
N THR A 242 -4.43 -23.61 -7.41
CA THR A 242 -3.59 -23.69 -8.64
C THR A 242 -2.60 -24.87 -8.63
N PRO A 243 -2.89 -25.97 -9.36
CA PRO A 243 -1.89 -26.97 -9.66
C PRO A 243 -1.01 -26.55 -10.86
N ARG A 244 0.17 -26.00 -10.57
CA ARG A 244 1.38 -25.83 -11.42
C ARG A 244 1.25 -25.20 -12.82
N THR A 245 2.10 -24.19 -13.09
CA THR A 245 3.06 -24.19 -14.23
C THR A 245 4.26 -23.26 -13.94
N GLU A 246 5.47 -23.83 -13.83
CA GLU A 246 6.76 -23.13 -13.59
C GLU A 246 7.23 -22.24 -14.76
N ARG A 247 6.54 -22.31 -15.90
CA ARG A 247 7.03 -21.80 -17.20
C ARG A 247 6.85 -20.29 -17.37
N ASP A 248 5.82 -19.69 -16.76
CA ASP A 248 5.53 -18.25 -16.88
C ASP A 248 6.37 -17.38 -15.92
N ILE A 249 6.85 -17.99 -14.83
CA ILE A 249 7.68 -17.36 -13.81
C ILE A 249 8.99 -16.83 -14.40
N LYS A 250 9.66 -17.62 -15.23
CA LYS A 250 10.94 -17.21 -15.85
C LYS A 250 10.75 -16.08 -16.85
N THR A 251 9.58 -16.00 -17.49
CA THR A 251 9.25 -14.98 -18.48
C THR A 251 8.91 -13.65 -17.79
N PHE A 252 8.10 -13.69 -16.72
CA PHE A 252 7.80 -12.52 -15.91
C PHE A 252 9.01 -12.03 -15.12
N LEU A 253 9.77 -12.91 -14.46
CA LEU A 253 10.99 -12.53 -13.73
C LEU A 253 12.01 -11.86 -14.65
N ARG A 254 12.21 -12.38 -15.86
CA ARG A 254 13.06 -11.70 -16.86
C ARG A 254 12.52 -10.34 -17.25
N LYS A 255 11.19 -10.14 -17.29
CA LYS A 255 10.57 -8.85 -17.61
C LYS A 255 10.71 -7.86 -16.44
N PHE A 256 10.47 -8.31 -15.20
CA PHE A 256 10.55 -7.56 -13.94
C PHE A 256 12.00 -7.17 -13.56
N GLU A 257 12.94 -8.11 -13.71
CA GLU A 257 14.38 -7.88 -13.53
C GLU A 257 14.92 -6.91 -14.59
N ARG A 258 14.38 -6.96 -15.82
CA ARG A 258 14.71 -6.04 -16.92
C ARG A 258 14.06 -4.65 -16.79
N THR A 259 12.97 -4.51 -16.03
CA THR A 259 12.30 -3.23 -15.72
C THR A 259 12.75 -2.60 -14.40
N GLY A 260 13.68 -3.22 -13.67
CA GLY A 260 14.27 -2.63 -12.47
C GLY A 260 13.44 -2.78 -11.20
N GLY A 261 12.53 -3.75 -11.13
CA GLY A 261 11.63 -3.93 -9.99
C GLY A 261 12.33 -4.20 -8.64
N LEU A 262 13.53 -4.80 -8.65
CA LEU A 262 14.34 -4.97 -7.43
C LEU A 262 14.93 -3.64 -6.92
N PHE A 263 15.15 -2.68 -7.82
CA PHE A 263 15.72 -1.36 -7.52
C PHE A 263 14.65 -0.38 -7.03
N GLY A 264 13.40 -0.52 -7.49
CA GLY A 264 12.25 0.28 -7.02
C GLY A 264 11.97 0.09 -5.53
N VAL A 265 12.02 -1.16 -5.06
CA VAL A 265 11.72 -1.49 -3.66
C VAL A 265 12.86 -1.03 -2.74
N GLY A 266 14.12 -1.29 -3.10
CA GLY A 266 15.27 -0.85 -2.29
C GLY A 266 15.39 0.68 -2.21
N GLY A 267 15.12 1.40 -3.30
CA GLY A 267 15.12 2.86 -3.31
C GLY A 267 13.97 3.48 -2.51
N ALA A 268 12.78 2.88 -2.56
CA ALA A 268 11.63 3.31 -1.76
C ALA A 268 11.87 3.11 -0.25
N LEU A 269 12.47 1.97 0.14
CA LEU A 269 12.82 1.68 1.54
C LEU A 269 13.87 2.64 2.09
N LEU A 270 14.92 2.93 1.31
CA LEU A 270 15.94 3.89 1.69
C LEU A 270 15.35 5.31 1.82
N ALA A 271 14.54 5.75 0.85
CA ALA A 271 13.91 7.07 0.90
C ALA A 271 12.92 7.21 2.07
N PHE A 272 12.18 6.15 2.40
CA PHE A 272 11.31 6.10 3.57
C PHE A 272 12.10 6.22 4.88
N TYR A 273 13.14 5.38 5.05
CA TYR A 273 14.04 5.44 6.20
C TYR A 273 14.67 6.84 6.40
N LEU A 274 15.06 7.48 5.29
CA LEU A 274 15.64 8.81 5.31
C LEU A 274 14.65 9.91 5.68
N ALA A 275 13.42 9.86 5.17
CA ALA A 275 12.41 10.87 5.51
C ALA A 275 12.02 10.81 6.98
N VAL A 276 11.93 9.59 7.54
CA VAL A 276 11.64 9.36 8.96
C VAL A 276 12.77 9.89 9.85
N ASN A 277 14.03 9.57 9.54
CA ASN A 277 15.18 10.05 10.33
C ASN A 277 15.47 11.54 10.18
N LEU A 278 15.09 12.16 9.06
CA LEU A 278 15.32 13.59 8.81
C LEU A 278 14.11 14.48 9.19
N GLY A 279 13.02 13.89 9.70
CA GLY A 279 11.80 14.64 10.05
C GLY A 279 11.17 15.37 8.87
N LEU A 280 11.38 14.88 7.64
CA LEU A 280 10.93 15.55 6.43
C LEU A 280 9.43 15.31 6.19
N PRO A 281 8.67 16.32 5.75
CA PRO A 281 7.25 16.16 5.48
C PRO A 281 7.00 15.24 4.29
N TRP A 282 5.94 14.43 4.35
CA TRP A 282 5.68 13.28 3.48
C TRP A 282 5.61 13.59 1.97
N TRP A 283 5.28 14.82 1.56
CA TRP A 283 5.32 15.22 0.15
C TRP A 283 6.75 15.28 -0.44
N THR A 284 7.78 15.39 0.39
CA THR A 284 9.20 15.35 -0.04
C THR A 284 9.68 13.93 -0.37
N LEU A 285 8.94 12.89 0.06
CA LEU A 285 9.24 11.50 -0.24
C LEU A 285 9.18 11.23 -1.75
N VAL A 286 8.19 11.78 -2.45
CA VAL A 286 7.96 11.51 -3.87
C VAL A 286 9.15 11.90 -4.76
N PRO A 287 9.70 13.15 -4.69
CA PRO A 287 10.88 13.51 -5.46
C PRO A 287 12.16 12.81 -4.99
N LEU A 288 12.27 12.45 -3.71
CA LEU A 288 13.45 11.77 -3.16
C LEU A 288 13.50 10.30 -3.62
N VAL A 289 12.37 9.60 -3.55
CA VAL A 289 12.17 8.26 -4.13
C VAL A 289 12.46 8.29 -5.64
N ALA A 290 11.93 9.27 -6.38
CA ALA A 290 12.15 9.39 -7.82
C ALA A 290 13.64 9.62 -8.16
N THR A 291 14.35 10.39 -7.35
CA THR A 291 15.78 10.71 -7.55
C THR A 291 16.66 9.49 -7.26
N VAL A 292 16.42 8.81 -6.13
CA VAL A 292 17.12 7.55 -5.78
C VAL A 292 16.85 6.48 -6.83
N PHE A 293 15.61 6.39 -7.32
CA PHE A 293 15.22 5.48 -8.39
C PHE A 293 15.93 5.79 -9.71
N TYR A 294 15.98 7.06 -10.10
CA TYR A 294 16.66 7.52 -11.32
C TYR A 294 18.17 7.22 -11.30
N ILE A 295 18.84 7.50 -10.18
CA ILE A 295 20.28 7.25 -10.01
C ILE A 295 20.56 5.74 -9.99
N GLY A 296 19.76 4.96 -9.26
CA GLY A 296 19.90 3.50 -9.16
C GLY A 296 19.70 2.77 -10.49
N HIS A 297 18.73 3.21 -11.31
CA HIS A 297 18.49 2.62 -12.63
C HIS A 297 19.67 2.87 -13.60
N ARG A 298 20.23 4.09 -13.57
CA ARG A 298 21.27 4.54 -14.52
C ARG A 298 22.67 4.01 -14.22
N LEU A 299 22.98 3.69 -12.96
CA LEU A 299 24.30 3.15 -12.52
C LEU A 299 24.38 1.61 -12.48
N SER A 300 23.41 0.89 -13.06
CA SER A 300 23.45 -0.58 -13.07
C SER A 300 24.51 -1.12 -14.06
N PHE A 301 25.50 -1.88 -13.56
CA PHE A 301 26.54 -2.50 -14.38
C PHE A 301 26.08 -3.86 -14.93
N ARG A 302 26.37 -4.11 -16.21
CA ARG A 302 26.16 -5.41 -16.87
C ARG A 302 27.45 -6.23 -16.77
N VAL A 303 27.51 -7.21 -15.86
CA VAL A 303 28.65 -8.12 -15.70
C VAL A 303 28.33 -9.44 -16.40
N ILE A 304 29.21 -9.87 -17.31
CA ILE A 304 29.07 -11.15 -18.00
C ILE A 304 29.81 -12.20 -17.17
N LEU A 305 29.06 -13.11 -16.54
CA LEU A 305 29.60 -14.26 -15.83
C LEU A 305 29.07 -15.53 -16.50
N ASN A 306 29.99 -16.38 -16.98
CA ASN A 306 29.69 -17.70 -17.53
C ASN A 306 28.60 -17.70 -18.63
N ASN A 307 28.81 -16.89 -19.69
CA ASN A 307 27.89 -16.71 -20.82
C ASN A 307 26.46 -16.21 -20.47
N LYS A 308 26.24 -15.70 -19.25
CA LYS A 308 25.02 -14.99 -18.85
C LYS A 308 25.35 -13.55 -18.50
N ALA A 309 24.63 -12.60 -19.10
CA ALA A 309 24.68 -11.20 -18.71
C ALA A 309 23.86 -11.03 -17.42
N LEU A 310 24.53 -10.75 -16.30
CA LEU A 310 23.90 -10.47 -15.02
C LEU A 310 24.07 -8.98 -14.73
N ASN A 311 22.97 -8.26 -14.53
CA ASN A 311 23.02 -6.86 -14.09
C ASN A 311 23.32 -6.84 -12.59
N ILE A 312 24.60 -6.79 -12.21
CA ILE A 312 25.01 -6.71 -10.80
C ILE A 312 25.04 -5.23 -10.42
N GLY A 313 23.91 -4.72 -9.95
CA GLY A 313 23.75 -3.34 -9.47
C GLY A 313 23.96 -3.19 -7.96
N ILE A 314 24.88 -3.93 -7.34
CA ILE A 314 25.14 -3.83 -5.89
C ILE A 314 25.77 -2.47 -5.51
N LEU A 315 26.50 -1.86 -6.45
CA LEU A 315 27.13 -0.55 -6.25
C LEU A 315 26.13 0.61 -6.14
N GLY A 316 24.96 0.54 -6.78
CA GLY A 316 23.97 1.63 -6.77
C GLY A 316 23.42 1.94 -5.36
N PRO A 317 22.87 0.95 -4.64
CA PRO A 317 22.41 1.11 -3.26
C PRO A 317 23.53 1.48 -2.30
N ILE A 318 24.75 0.95 -2.48
CA ILE A 318 25.91 1.26 -1.63
C ILE A 318 26.36 2.71 -1.85
N ILE A 319 26.48 3.14 -3.11
CA ILE A 319 26.84 4.53 -3.45
C ILE A 319 25.74 5.49 -2.99
N ALA A 320 24.46 5.13 -3.13
CA ALA A 320 23.36 5.91 -2.59
C ALA A 320 23.46 6.03 -1.06
N THR A 321 23.72 4.93 -0.35
CA THR A 321 23.86 4.94 1.12
C THR A 321 25.04 5.80 1.57
N ILE A 322 26.21 5.66 0.94
CA ILE A 322 27.41 6.45 1.26
C ILE A 322 27.21 7.94 0.93
N ALA A 323 26.64 8.23 -0.25
CA ALA A 323 26.35 9.60 -0.65
C ALA A 323 25.35 10.25 0.31
N THR A 324 24.34 9.51 0.74
CA THR A 324 23.35 10.01 1.69
C THR A 324 23.91 10.19 3.09
N GLU A 325 24.72 9.27 3.61
CA GLU A 325 25.39 9.45 4.91
C GLU A 325 26.30 10.69 4.91
N THR A 326 26.96 10.97 3.77
CA THR A 326 27.76 12.18 3.58
C THR A 326 26.90 13.45 3.56
N ILE A 327 25.73 13.41 2.90
CA ILE A 327 24.76 14.52 2.90
C ILE A 327 24.23 14.78 4.33
N ILE A 328 23.88 13.73 5.07
CA ILE A 328 23.35 13.83 6.45
C ILE A 328 24.38 14.51 7.37
N ARG A 329 25.64 14.06 7.35
CA ARG A 329 26.71 14.67 8.16
C ARG A 329 26.98 16.14 7.79
N THR A 330 26.75 16.51 6.54
CA THR A 330 26.91 17.89 6.07
C THR A 330 25.71 18.77 6.47
N LEU A 331 24.49 18.22 6.47
CA LEU A 331 23.27 18.86 6.93
C LEU A 331 23.31 19.21 8.43
N GLU A 332 23.76 18.27 9.26
CA GLU A 332 23.91 18.46 10.71
C GLU A 332 24.92 19.57 11.06
N THR A 333 25.87 19.87 10.18
CA THR A 333 26.96 20.81 10.45
C THR A 333 26.74 22.22 9.91
N THR A 334 25.88 22.42 8.90
CA THR A 334 25.79 23.73 8.21
C THR A 334 24.41 24.38 8.19
N ASN A 335 23.32 23.66 8.46
CA ASN A 335 21.94 24.19 8.51
C ASN A 335 21.49 25.09 7.34
N GLU A 336 22.19 25.05 6.20
CA GLU A 336 21.91 25.81 4.98
C GLU A 336 21.56 24.87 3.82
N ALA A 337 20.76 25.33 2.85
CA ALA A 337 20.33 24.54 1.69
C ALA A 337 21.37 24.48 0.55
N ILE A 338 22.34 25.39 0.55
CA ILE A 338 23.39 25.52 -0.50
C ILE A 338 24.31 24.29 -0.59
N PRO A 339 24.79 23.67 0.52
CA PRO A 339 25.58 22.44 0.50
C PRO A 339 24.85 21.27 -0.15
N ILE A 340 23.53 21.16 0.04
CA ILE A 340 22.70 20.09 -0.53
C ILE A 340 22.70 20.18 -2.06
N ILE A 341 22.49 21.39 -2.59
CA ILE A 341 22.47 21.65 -4.04
C ILE A 341 23.84 21.33 -4.65
N LEU A 342 24.94 21.73 -3.99
CA LEU A 342 26.29 21.43 -4.44
C LEU A 342 26.60 19.93 -4.43
N ILE A 343 26.15 19.19 -3.41
CA ILE A 343 26.34 17.73 -3.36
C ILE A 343 25.50 17.02 -4.42
N VAL A 344 24.26 17.45 -4.65
CA VAL A 344 23.41 16.90 -5.74
C VAL A 344 24.06 17.15 -7.10
N ILE A 345 24.59 18.35 -7.35
CA ILE A 345 25.33 18.68 -8.58
C ILE A 345 26.59 17.82 -8.71
N LEU A 346 27.33 17.61 -7.62
CA LEU A 346 28.53 16.76 -7.61
C LEU A 346 28.18 15.29 -7.92
N ILE A 347 27.12 14.75 -7.32
CA ILE A 347 26.64 13.38 -7.57
C ILE A 347 26.19 13.24 -9.04
N LEU A 348 25.45 14.20 -9.58
CA LEU A 348 25.04 14.20 -10.99
C LEU A 348 26.26 14.29 -11.91
N GLY A 349 27.26 15.11 -11.57
CA GLY A 349 28.50 15.25 -12.32
C GLY A 349 29.35 13.97 -12.33
N ILE A 350 29.52 13.33 -11.18
CA ILE A 350 30.23 12.04 -11.05
C ILE A 350 29.48 10.95 -11.83
N THR A 351 28.15 10.92 -11.73
CA THR A 351 27.29 9.97 -12.47
C THR A 351 27.46 10.13 -13.98
N TYR A 352 27.47 11.36 -14.48
CA TYR A 352 27.68 11.65 -15.89
C TYR A 352 29.11 11.30 -16.36
N GLY A 353 30.12 11.57 -15.51
CA GLY A 353 31.51 11.21 -15.78
C GLY A 353 31.72 9.70 -15.90
N LEU A 354 31.13 8.93 -14.98
CA LEU A 354 31.15 7.47 -15.01
C LEU A 354 30.44 6.91 -16.24
N GLU A 355 29.31 7.52 -16.67
CA GLU A 355 28.61 7.14 -17.90
C GLU A 355 29.47 7.39 -19.15
N SER A 356 30.15 8.53 -19.22
CA SER A 356 31.05 8.87 -20.32
C SER A 356 32.22 7.88 -20.42
N LEU A 357 32.84 7.55 -19.28
CA LEU A 357 33.89 6.54 -19.17
C LEU A 357 33.40 5.16 -19.61
N GLN A 358 32.19 4.76 -19.19
CA GLN A 358 31.59 3.48 -19.56
C GLN A 358 31.34 3.39 -21.07
N LYS A 359 30.80 4.44 -21.70
CA LYS A 359 30.61 4.50 -23.16
C LYS A 359 31.96 4.43 -23.90
N HIS A 360 33.00 5.05 -23.34
CA HIS A 360 34.34 5.01 -23.92
C HIS A 360 34.98 3.60 -23.82
N ILE A 361 34.80 2.90 -22.70
CA ILE A 361 35.29 1.52 -22.50
C ILE A 361 34.55 0.53 -23.39
N GLN A 362 33.22 0.68 -23.56
CA GLN A 362 32.44 -0.19 -24.45
C GLN A 362 32.84 -0.03 -25.92
N ARG A 363 33.11 1.21 -26.37
CA ARG A 363 33.61 1.48 -27.74
C ARG A 363 34.99 0.90 -28.04
N LYS A 364 35.81 0.60 -27.02
CA LYS A 364 37.11 -0.07 -27.18
C LYS A 364 37.02 -1.61 -27.18
N ARG A 365 35.87 -2.18 -26.79
CA ARG A 365 35.64 -3.64 -26.75
C ARG A 365 34.85 -4.18 -27.96
N THR A 366 34.16 -3.31 -28.69
CA THR A 366 33.65 -3.54 -30.06
C THR A 366 34.68 -3.10 -31.07
#